data_AF-A0A955VG50-F1
#
_entry.id   AF-A0A955VG50-F1
#
_cell.length_a   1.000
_cell.length_b   1.000
_cell.length_c   1.000
_cell.angle_alpha   90.00
_cell.angle_beta   90.00
_cell.angle_gamma   90.00
#
_symmetry.space_group_name_H-M   'P 1'
#
loop_
_entity.id
_entity.type
_entity.pdbx_description
1 polymer ?
#
loop_
_entity_poly.entity_id
_entity_poly.type
_entity_poly.pdbx_seq_one_letter_code
_entity_poly.pdbx_strand_id
1 'polypeptide(L)'
;MFQRFQALKEKKGFTLIELMIVVAILGILAVVAIPAFVRYMRKAKTSEALTALDKIHKGSFRYYSKSWADSSGNPTPCQFPANQTLTPVAGNPNACCTDGAADGKCEPNEAAWTTATWQALLFKMSDKHYYNYMYEGGTVGDNANYTAWALGDLDCDGTYASFKRMGTGRSSGPGNTLNCRVEQRWGVYIQDETE
;
A
#
# COMPACT_ATOMS: atom_id res chain seq x y z
N MET A 1 39.11 53.92 -45.46
CA MET A 1 38.19 54.41 -44.42
C MET A 1 36.93 53.54 -44.46
N PHE A 2 36.89 52.46 -43.68
CA PHE A 2 35.73 51.55 -43.61
C PHE A 2 35.15 51.66 -42.18
N GLN A 3 34.04 52.40 -42.03
CA GLN A 3 33.31 52.47 -40.78
C GLN A 3 32.55 51.15 -40.55
N ARG A 4 32.84 50.48 -39.44
CA ARG A 4 32.08 49.32 -38.95
C ARG A 4 30.78 49.81 -38.32
N PHE A 5 29.64 49.44 -38.92
CA PHE A 5 28.33 49.51 -38.25
C PHE A 5 28.31 48.47 -37.13
N GLN A 6 28.51 48.89 -35.87
CA GLN A 6 28.19 48.06 -34.72
C GLN A 6 26.67 48.07 -34.52
N ALA A 7 26.03 46.92 -34.79
CA ALA A 7 24.63 46.71 -34.47
C ALA A 7 24.43 46.79 -32.95
N LEU A 8 23.72 47.81 -32.48
CA LEU A 8 23.27 47.96 -31.11
C LEU A 8 22.26 46.83 -30.83
N LYS A 9 22.64 45.85 -30.00
CA LYS A 9 21.69 44.88 -29.46
C LYS A 9 20.71 45.61 -28.56
N GLU A 10 19.48 45.81 -29.03
CA GLU A 10 18.38 46.31 -28.21
C GLU A 10 18.15 45.37 -27.02
N LYS A 11 18.37 45.87 -25.80
CA LYS A 11 17.94 45.18 -24.58
C LYS A 11 16.43 45.39 -24.42
N LYS A 12 15.61 44.51 -25.01
CA LYS A 12 14.19 44.42 -24.69
C LYS A 12 14.04 43.90 -23.25
N GLY A 13 13.66 44.80 -22.33
CA GLY A 13 13.28 44.45 -20.97
C GLY A 13 11.84 43.97 -20.90
N PHE A 14 11.54 43.07 -19.97
CA PHE A 14 10.18 42.59 -19.69
C PHE A 14 9.34 43.71 -19.09
N THR A 15 8.09 43.89 -19.53
CA THR A 15 7.20 44.90 -18.96
C THR A 15 6.53 44.39 -17.68
N LEU A 16 6.26 45.28 -16.72
CA LEU A 16 5.55 44.92 -15.48
C LEU A 16 4.14 44.39 -15.78
N ILE A 17 3.51 44.91 -16.84
CA ILE A 17 2.19 44.48 -17.28
C ILE A 17 2.21 43.06 -17.89
N GLU A 18 3.24 42.70 -18.67
CA GLU A 18 3.40 41.33 -19.15
C GLU A 18 3.51 40.35 -17.99
N LEU A 19 4.27 40.71 -16.95
CA LEU A 19 4.40 39.87 -15.76
C LEU A 19 3.04 39.70 -15.04
N MET A 20 2.27 40.77 -14.88
CA MET A 20 0.96 40.72 -14.22
C MET A 20 -0.02 39.79 -14.93
N ILE A 21 -0.07 39.84 -16.27
CA ILE A 21 -0.95 38.97 -17.06
C ILE A 21 -0.52 37.51 -16.93
N VAL A 22 0.79 37.23 -16.96
CA VAL A 22 1.31 35.86 -16.80
C VAL A 22 0.91 35.28 -15.44
N VAL A 23 1.06 36.04 -14.35
CA VAL A 23 0.66 35.60 -13.00
C VAL A 23 -0.84 35.38 -12.92
N ALA A 24 -1.65 36.24 -13.55
CA ALA A 24 -3.10 36.08 -13.59
C ALA A 24 -3.52 34.78 -14.30
N ILE A 25 -2.91 34.47 -15.44
CA ILE A 25 -3.18 33.23 -16.19
C ILE A 25 -2.73 32.00 -15.38
N LEU A 26 -1.54 32.05 -14.76
CA LEU A 26 -1.04 30.96 -13.89
C LEU A 26 -1.97 30.72 -12.70
N GLY A 27 -2.56 31.77 -12.12
CA GLY A 27 -3.55 31.66 -11.05
C GLY A 27 -4.79 30.87 -11.47
N ILE A 28 -5.37 31.16 -12.64
CA ILE A 28 -6.55 30.45 -13.16
C ILE A 28 -6.23 28.98 -13.41
N LEU A 29 -5.07 28.69 -14.03
CA LEU A 29 -4.65 27.32 -14.31
C LEU A 29 -4.43 26.51 -13.04
N ALA A 30 -3.86 27.12 -11.99
CA ALA A 30 -3.59 26.46 -10.72
C ALA A 30 -4.89 25.96 -10.03
N VAL A 31 -5.97 26.74 -10.07
CA VAL A 31 -7.25 26.36 -9.43
C VAL A 31 -7.82 25.06 -10.00
N VAL A 32 -7.67 24.83 -11.31
CA VAL A 32 -8.15 23.59 -11.95
C VAL A 32 -7.14 22.45 -11.81
N ALA A 33 -5.85 22.75 -11.92
CA ALA A 33 -4.80 21.74 -11.95
C ALA A 33 -4.54 21.10 -10.57
N ILE A 34 -4.50 21.89 -9.49
CA ILE A 34 -4.17 21.41 -8.14
C ILE A 34 -5.12 20.29 -7.66
N PRO A 35 -6.46 20.47 -7.65
CA PRO A 35 -7.36 19.41 -7.17
C PRO A 35 -7.31 18.15 -8.02
N ALA A 36 -7.10 18.28 -9.33
CA ALA A 36 -6.93 17.13 -10.22
C ALA A 36 -5.63 16.36 -9.92
N PHE A 37 -4.53 17.08 -9.67
CA PHE A 37 -3.24 16.49 -9.31
C PHE A 37 -3.30 15.76 -7.97
N VAL A 38 -3.93 16.35 -6.94
CA VAL A 38 -4.11 15.71 -5.64
C VAL A 38 -4.88 14.40 -5.77
N ARG A 39 -6.00 14.38 -6.52
CA ARG A 39 -6.77 13.15 -6.79
C ARG A 39 -5.94 12.08 -7.51
N TYR A 40 -5.10 12.48 -8.46
CA TYR A 40 -4.19 11.55 -9.15
C TYR A 40 -3.19 10.93 -8.18
N MET A 41 -2.57 11.73 -7.31
CA MET A 41 -1.65 11.26 -6.28
C MET A 41 -2.34 10.29 -5.31
N ARG A 42 -3.56 10.60 -4.83
CA ARG A 42 -4.35 9.70 -3.97
C ARG A 42 -4.63 8.36 -4.64
N LYS A 43 -4.99 8.36 -5.92
CA LYS A 43 -5.24 7.14 -6.68
C LYS A 43 -3.97 6.28 -6.82
N ALA A 44 -2.82 6.92 -7.04
CA ALA A 44 -1.54 6.24 -7.08
C ALA A 44 -1.21 5.59 -5.72
N LYS A 45 -1.35 6.34 -4.61
CA LYS A 45 -1.18 5.83 -3.24
C LYS A 45 -2.11 4.65 -2.96
N THR A 46 -3.40 4.77 -3.26
CA THR A 46 -4.39 3.70 -3.06
C THR A 46 -4.05 2.43 -3.87
N SER A 47 -3.58 2.60 -5.11
CA SER A 47 -3.21 1.47 -5.98
C SER A 47 -2.07 0.63 -5.39
N GLU A 48 -1.16 1.23 -4.62
CA GLU A 48 -0.08 0.53 -3.94
C GLU A 48 -0.63 -0.45 -2.90
N ALA A 49 -1.49 0.02 -1.99
CA ALA A 49 -2.14 -0.81 -0.98
C ALA A 49 -2.90 -1.98 -1.60
N LEU A 50 -3.67 -1.72 -2.66
CA LEU A 50 -4.43 -2.76 -3.37
C LEU A 50 -3.51 -3.82 -3.99
N THR A 51 -2.41 -3.39 -4.59
CA THR A 51 -1.44 -4.30 -5.21
C THR A 51 -0.76 -5.17 -4.15
N ALA A 52 -0.39 -4.58 -3.02
CA ALA A 52 0.22 -5.30 -1.91
C ALA A 52 -0.74 -6.31 -1.26
N LEU A 53 -1.98 -5.90 -0.99
CA LEU A 53 -3.03 -6.79 -0.49
C LEU A 53 -3.34 -7.93 -1.47
N ASP A 54 -3.24 -7.70 -2.78
CA ASP A 54 -3.38 -8.77 -3.79
C ASP A 54 -2.22 -9.78 -3.74
N LYS A 55 -0.99 -9.32 -3.51
CA LYS A 55 0.16 -10.22 -3.27
C LYS A 55 -0.08 -11.07 -2.01
N ILE A 56 -0.49 -10.45 -0.91
CA ILE A 56 -0.84 -11.15 0.34
C ILE A 56 -1.97 -12.17 0.12
N HIS A 57 -3.01 -11.79 -0.65
CA HIS A 57 -4.12 -12.67 -0.99
C HIS A 57 -3.68 -13.90 -1.78
N LYS A 58 -2.84 -13.71 -2.80
CA LYS A 58 -2.25 -14.81 -3.59
C LYS A 58 -1.38 -15.71 -2.73
N GLY A 59 -0.57 -15.13 -1.84
CA GLY A 59 0.21 -15.86 -0.84
C GLY A 59 -0.66 -16.71 0.07
N SER A 60 -1.76 -16.14 0.58
CA SER A 60 -2.72 -16.83 1.44
C SER A 60 -3.40 -18.00 0.72
N PHE A 61 -3.80 -17.78 -0.53
CA PHE A 61 -4.38 -18.83 -1.37
C PHE A 61 -3.42 -20.00 -1.56
N ARG A 62 -2.16 -19.69 -1.90
CA ARG A 62 -1.10 -20.70 -2.06
C ARG A 62 -0.87 -21.47 -0.77
N TYR A 63 -0.76 -20.76 0.36
CA TYR A 63 -0.54 -21.38 1.66
C TYR A 63 -1.67 -22.34 2.04
N TYR A 64 -2.92 -21.91 1.84
CA TYR A 64 -4.10 -22.70 2.17
C TYR A 64 -4.27 -23.94 1.27
N SER A 65 -3.93 -23.82 -0.02
CA SER A 65 -3.99 -24.95 -0.96
C SER A 65 -2.94 -26.03 -0.71
N LYS A 66 -1.94 -25.75 0.12
CA LYS A 66 -0.89 -26.70 0.48
C LYS A 66 -1.32 -27.50 1.70
N SER A 67 -1.10 -28.83 1.66
CA SER A 67 -1.23 -29.66 2.86
C SER A 67 -0.03 -29.45 3.78
N TRP A 68 -0.33 -29.31 5.07
CA TRP A 68 0.67 -29.14 6.12
C TRP A 68 0.65 -30.34 7.04
N ALA A 69 1.80 -30.64 7.64
CA ALA A 69 1.94 -31.67 8.65
C ALA A 69 2.65 -31.08 9.86
N ASP A 70 2.31 -31.58 11.05
CA ASP A 70 2.98 -31.22 12.29
C ASP A 70 4.40 -31.83 12.35
N SER A 71 5.14 -31.53 13.42
CA SER A 71 6.48 -32.10 13.64
C SER A 71 6.50 -33.62 13.81
N SER A 72 5.35 -34.25 14.02
CA SER A 72 5.18 -35.70 14.13
C SER A 72 4.76 -36.35 12.81
N GLY A 73 4.58 -35.56 11.74
CA GLY A 73 4.16 -36.03 10.42
C GLY A 73 2.65 -36.21 10.27
N ASN A 74 1.84 -35.83 11.25
CA ASN A 74 0.38 -35.91 11.15
C ASN A 74 -0.14 -34.74 10.31
N PRO A 75 -1.11 -34.97 9.42
CA PRO A 75 -1.71 -33.89 8.63
C PRO A 75 -2.44 -32.92 9.56
N THR A 76 -2.15 -31.63 9.42
CA THR A 76 -2.90 -30.58 10.12
C THR A 76 -4.11 -30.17 9.29
N PRO A 77 -5.20 -29.70 9.90
CA PRO A 77 -6.32 -29.19 9.14
C PRO A 77 -5.90 -28.00 8.25
N CYS A 78 -6.62 -27.82 7.14
CA CYS A 78 -6.41 -26.69 6.23
C CYS A 78 -6.50 -25.37 7.01
N GLN A 79 -5.47 -24.53 6.92
CA GLN A 79 -5.40 -23.30 7.70
C GLN A 79 -4.70 -22.19 6.92
N PHE A 80 -5.01 -20.94 7.29
CA PHE A 80 -4.23 -19.78 6.88
C PHE A 80 -3.02 -19.60 7.84
N PRO A 81 -2.01 -18.82 7.45
CA PRO A 81 -0.90 -18.50 8.34
C PRO A 81 -1.34 -17.87 9.66
N ALA A 82 -0.46 -17.95 10.66
CA ALA A 82 -0.68 -17.33 11.97
C ALA A 82 -0.80 -15.79 11.88
N ASN A 83 -1.34 -15.19 12.95
CA ASN A 83 -1.50 -13.75 13.04
C ASN A 83 -0.16 -13.02 13.01
N GLN A 84 -0.16 -11.87 12.35
CA GLN A 84 0.94 -10.94 12.26
C GLN A 84 0.41 -9.53 12.53
N THR A 85 0.99 -8.90 13.53
CA THR A 85 0.67 -7.51 13.88
C THR A 85 1.17 -6.55 12.80
N LEU A 86 0.78 -5.28 12.93
CA LEU A 86 1.28 -4.18 12.12
C LEU A 86 2.80 -4.28 11.89
N THR A 87 3.19 -4.19 10.62
CA THR A 87 4.57 -4.24 10.11
C THR A 87 4.73 -3.07 9.13
N PRO A 88 5.84 -2.30 9.17
CA PRO A 88 7.12 -2.56 9.85
C PRO A 88 7.17 -2.37 11.38
N VAL A 89 6.30 -1.57 11.99
CA VAL A 89 6.33 -1.31 13.44
C VAL A 89 5.04 -1.81 14.11
N ALA A 90 5.19 -2.69 15.10
CA ALA A 90 4.05 -3.25 15.81
C ALA A 90 3.29 -2.19 16.62
N GLY A 91 1.96 -2.17 16.48
CA GLY A 91 1.06 -1.32 17.28
C GLY A 91 1.09 0.17 16.91
N ASN A 92 1.88 0.59 15.91
CA ASN A 92 1.95 1.98 15.47
C ASN A 92 1.48 2.11 14.00
N PRO A 93 0.20 2.45 13.74
CA PRO A 93 -0.27 2.71 12.37
C PRO A 93 0.37 3.97 11.75
N ASN A 94 0.92 4.88 12.56
CA ASN A 94 1.61 6.07 12.11
C ASN A 94 3.13 5.86 11.92
N ALA A 95 3.59 4.61 11.89
CA ALA A 95 5.01 4.30 11.82
C ALA A 95 5.70 4.97 10.62
N CYS A 96 5.03 5.00 9.46
CA CYS A 96 5.54 5.58 8.21
C CYS A 96 5.73 7.12 8.27
N CYS A 97 5.16 7.82 9.23
CA CYS A 97 5.39 9.26 9.41
C CYS A 97 6.49 9.55 10.43
N THR A 98 6.77 8.60 11.32
CA THR A 98 7.69 8.78 12.46
C THR A 98 9.05 8.13 12.24
N ASP A 99 9.28 7.50 11.10
CA ASP A 99 10.51 6.73 10.79
C ASP A 99 11.72 7.57 10.36
N GLY A 100 11.59 8.89 10.38
CA GLY A 100 12.68 9.84 10.22
C GLY A 100 12.72 10.60 8.91
N ALA A 101 11.87 10.28 7.91
CA ALA A 101 11.83 10.98 6.62
C ALA A 101 10.75 12.07 6.51
N ALA A 102 9.72 12.04 7.36
CA ALA A 102 8.57 12.96 7.34
C ALA A 102 7.89 13.11 5.96
N ASP A 103 8.05 12.14 5.07
CA ASP A 103 7.48 12.11 3.72
C ASP A 103 6.21 11.23 3.63
N GLY A 104 5.70 10.76 4.78
CA GLY A 104 4.54 9.88 4.90
C GLY A 104 4.78 8.47 4.36
N LYS A 105 6.05 8.04 4.26
CA LYS A 105 6.42 6.71 3.75
C LYS A 105 7.28 5.98 4.76
N CYS A 106 7.00 4.69 4.88
CA CYS A 106 7.85 3.77 5.60
C CYS A 106 9.16 3.53 4.82
N GLU A 107 10.29 3.70 5.51
CA GLU A 107 11.62 3.39 5.04
C GLU A 107 11.79 1.87 4.83
N PRO A 108 12.66 1.46 3.87
CA PRO A 108 12.91 0.05 3.62
C PRO A 108 13.50 -0.65 4.85
N ASN A 109 12.79 -1.64 5.35
CA ASN A 109 13.26 -2.49 6.44
C ASN A 109 12.91 -3.95 6.14
N GLU A 110 13.79 -4.65 5.42
CA GLU A 110 13.57 -6.05 5.06
C GLU A 110 13.46 -6.97 6.28
N ALA A 111 14.14 -6.66 7.39
CA ALA A 111 14.15 -7.49 8.58
C ALA A 111 12.75 -7.61 9.21
N ALA A 112 11.92 -6.55 9.12
CA ALA A 112 10.55 -6.57 9.61
C ALA A 112 9.64 -7.58 8.88
N TRP A 113 9.99 -7.96 7.65
CA TRP A 113 9.21 -8.88 6.79
C TRP A 113 9.64 -10.35 6.91
N THR A 114 10.50 -10.69 7.87
CA THR A 114 11.05 -12.05 8.01
C THR A 114 10.27 -12.94 8.97
N THR A 115 9.15 -12.48 9.51
CA THR A 115 8.32 -13.30 10.41
C THR A 115 7.71 -14.49 9.68
N ALA A 116 7.34 -15.53 10.44
CA ALA A 116 6.81 -16.78 9.90
C ALA A 116 5.61 -16.56 8.96
N THR A 117 4.72 -15.63 9.31
CA THR A 117 3.54 -15.29 8.51
C THR A 117 3.92 -14.64 7.18
N TRP A 118 4.81 -13.65 7.18
CA TRP A 118 5.24 -12.98 5.95
C TRP A 118 6.01 -13.91 5.02
N GLN A 119 6.88 -14.77 5.57
CA GLN A 119 7.56 -15.81 4.82
C GLN A 119 6.59 -16.84 4.24
N ALA A 120 5.59 -17.28 5.02
CA ALA A 120 4.54 -18.18 4.57
C ALA A 120 3.74 -17.61 3.40
N LEU A 121 3.50 -16.30 3.41
CA LEU A 121 2.79 -15.55 2.37
C LEU A 121 3.70 -15.15 1.18
N LEU A 122 5.01 -15.35 1.28
CA LEU A 122 6.01 -14.86 0.32
C LEU A 122 5.87 -13.35 0.07
N PHE A 123 5.63 -12.58 1.13
CA PHE A 123 5.42 -11.14 1.07
C PHE A 123 6.52 -10.38 1.80
N LYS A 124 7.08 -9.37 1.15
CA LYS A 124 8.01 -8.41 1.75
C LYS A 124 7.92 -7.06 1.04
N MET A 125 8.26 -5.98 1.74
CA MET A 125 8.48 -4.66 1.15
C MET A 125 9.97 -4.33 1.21
N SER A 126 10.59 -4.26 0.03
CA SER A 126 12.00 -3.90 -0.14
C SER A 126 12.21 -2.42 -0.49
N ASP A 127 11.14 -1.73 -0.88
CA ASP A 127 11.16 -0.32 -1.28
C ASP A 127 10.35 0.53 -0.28
N LYS A 128 10.51 1.85 -0.38
CA LYS A 128 9.65 2.80 0.35
C LYS A 128 8.18 2.58 0.00
N HIS A 129 7.32 2.65 0.99
CA HIS A 129 5.89 2.34 0.84
C HIS A 129 5.03 3.19 1.78
N TYR A 130 3.77 3.42 1.45
CA TYR A 130 2.87 4.30 2.24
C TYR A 130 2.10 3.58 3.36
N TYR A 131 2.01 2.25 3.30
CA TYR A 131 1.08 1.49 4.15
C TYR A 131 1.79 0.47 5.01
N ASN A 132 1.40 0.40 6.28
CA ASN A 132 1.69 -0.71 7.16
C ASN A 132 0.75 -1.88 6.84
N TYR A 133 1.21 -3.11 7.03
CA TYR A 133 0.43 -4.30 6.76
C TYR A 133 0.26 -5.16 8.00
N MET A 134 -0.89 -5.79 8.14
CA MET A 134 -1.17 -6.78 9.18
C MET A 134 -1.94 -7.95 8.58
N TYR A 135 -1.83 -9.11 9.22
CA TYR A 135 -2.50 -10.33 8.78
C TYR A 135 -3.13 -11.05 9.97
N GLU A 136 -4.40 -11.38 9.85
CA GLU A 136 -5.15 -12.11 10.87
C GLU A 136 -5.68 -13.40 10.25
N GLY A 137 -5.11 -14.54 10.64
CA GLY A 137 -5.70 -15.85 10.40
C GLY A 137 -6.73 -16.14 11.48
N GLY A 138 -7.94 -16.49 11.09
CA GLY A 138 -9.00 -16.84 12.05
C GLY A 138 -9.13 -18.35 12.22
N THR A 139 -10.29 -18.88 11.89
CA THR A 139 -10.63 -20.29 12.12
C THR A 139 -9.81 -21.24 11.24
N VAL A 140 -9.70 -22.48 11.68
CA VAL A 140 -8.97 -23.57 11.02
C VAL A 140 -9.96 -24.64 10.55
N GLY A 141 -9.67 -25.32 9.44
CA GLY A 141 -10.50 -26.38 8.88
C GLY A 141 -11.57 -25.85 7.92
N ASP A 142 -12.81 -26.33 8.06
CA ASP A 142 -13.89 -25.84 7.20
C ASP A 142 -14.32 -24.43 7.64
N ASN A 143 -14.58 -23.55 6.67
CA ASN A 143 -14.77 -22.12 6.88
C ASN A 143 -13.59 -21.42 7.55
N ALA A 144 -12.36 -21.88 7.30
CA ALA A 144 -11.18 -21.12 7.66
C ALA A 144 -11.25 -19.73 7.04
N ASN A 145 -10.78 -18.70 7.72
CA ASN A 145 -10.83 -17.34 7.21
C ASN A 145 -9.55 -16.58 7.51
N TYR A 146 -9.34 -15.51 6.78
CA TYR A 146 -8.32 -14.53 7.11
C TYR A 146 -8.78 -13.13 6.74
N THR A 147 -8.14 -12.16 7.39
CA THR A 147 -8.25 -10.74 7.08
C THR A 147 -6.84 -10.16 6.95
N ALA A 148 -6.52 -9.61 5.80
CA ALA A 148 -5.32 -8.81 5.60
C ALA A 148 -5.70 -7.33 5.66
N TRP A 149 -4.94 -6.53 6.38
CA TRP A 149 -5.15 -5.09 6.50
C TRP A 149 -3.95 -4.32 5.95
N ALA A 150 -4.23 -3.16 5.36
CA ALA A 150 -3.25 -2.13 5.03
C ALA A 150 -3.71 -0.82 5.68
N LEU A 151 -2.85 -0.17 6.45
CA LEU A 151 -3.12 1.07 7.16
C LEU A 151 -2.02 2.08 6.85
N GLY A 152 -2.38 3.25 6.36
CA GLY A 152 -1.43 4.31 6.04
C GLY A 152 -2.00 5.66 6.40
N ASP A 153 -1.19 6.47 7.09
CA ASP A 153 -1.40 7.89 7.29
C ASP A 153 -0.71 8.62 6.13
N LEU A 154 -1.48 9.18 5.20
CA LEU A 154 -0.93 9.64 3.91
C LEU A 154 -0.38 11.07 3.94
N ASP A 155 -0.70 11.83 4.99
CA ASP A 155 -0.32 13.22 5.21
C ASP A 155 0.14 13.52 6.65
N CYS A 156 0.23 12.49 7.50
CA CYS A 156 0.76 12.51 8.85
C CYS A 156 -0.07 13.32 9.85
N ASP A 157 -1.40 13.35 9.66
CA ASP A 157 -2.34 14.07 10.51
C ASP A 157 -2.94 13.22 11.66
N GLY A 158 -2.68 11.91 11.66
CA GLY A 158 -3.20 10.95 12.65
C GLY A 158 -4.54 10.31 12.28
N THR A 159 -5.12 10.67 11.13
CA THR A 159 -6.17 9.91 10.45
C THR A 159 -5.49 8.81 9.63
N TYR A 160 -6.21 7.71 9.36
CA TYR A 160 -5.65 6.59 8.61
C TYR A 160 -6.58 6.12 7.50
N ALA A 161 -6.03 5.97 6.30
CA ALA A 161 -6.66 5.20 5.24
C ALA A 161 -6.49 3.69 5.52
N SER A 162 -7.61 2.98 5.64
CA SER A 162 -7.61 1.54 5.89
C SER A 162 -8.18 0.73 4.72
N PHE A 163 -7.45 -0.31 4.33
CA PHE A 163 -7.88 -1.24 3.31
C PHE A 163 -7.86 -2.64 3.88
N LYS A 164 -8.94 -3.41 3.73
CA LYS A 164 -8.95 -4.80 4.15
C LYS A 164 -9.37 -5.74 3.05
N ARG A 165 -8.72 -6.90 3.03
CA ARG A 165 -9.04 -8.00 2.12
C ARG A 165 -9.25 -9.27 2.92
N MET A 166 -10.42 -9.87 2.73
CA MET A 166 -10.82 -11.08 3.41
C MET A 166 -10.91 -12.24 2.43
N GLY A 167 -10.68 -13.43 2.95
CA GLY A 167 -10.91 -14.67 2.21
C GLY A 167 -11.38 -15.78 3.12
N THR A 168 -12.11 -16.73 2.53
CA THR A 168 -12.54 -17.94 3.22
C THR A 168 -12.09 -19.19 2.46
N GLY A 169 -11.67 -20.18 3.24
CA GLY A 169 -11.28 -21.50 2.81
C GLY A 169 -12.35 -22.53 3.19
N ARG A 170 -12.60 -23.44 2.27
CA ARG A 170 -13.33 -24.69 2.50
C ARG A 170 -12.36 -25.85 2.55
N SER A 171 -12.71 -26.85 3.33
CA SER A 171 -11.98 -28.11 3.37
C SER A 171 -12.96 -29.25 3.54
N SER A 172 -12.54 -30.46 3.20
CA SER A 172 -13.37 -31.65 3.37
C SER A 172 -12.53 -32.86 3.74
N GLY A 173 -13.20 -33.96 4.10
CA GLY A 173 -12.53 -35.18 4.55
C GLY A 173 -12.25 -35.20 6.06
N PRO A 174 -11.66 -36.30 6.56
CA PRO A 174 -11.45 -36.49 7.98
C PRO A 174 -10.51 -35.43 8.57
N GLY A 175 -10.97 -34.78 9.63
CA GLY A 175 -10.20 -33.73 10.31
C GLY A 175 -9.97 -32.46 9.49
N ASN A 176 -10.73 -32.23 8.40
CA ASN A 176 -10.59 -31.05 7.53
C ASN A 176 -9.17 -30.89 6.93
N THR A 177 -8.52 -32.00 6.62
CA THR A 177 -7.11 -32.05 6.16
C THR A 177 -6.95 -32.18 4.65
N LEU A 178 -8.04 -32.44 3.92
CA LEU A 178 -8.04 -32.70 2.48
C LEU A 178 -8.85 -31.66 1.71
N ASN A 179 -8.60 -31.59 0.39
CA ASN A 179 -9.33 -30.73 -0.54
C ASN A 179 -9.44 -29.27 -0.08
N CYS A 180 -8.34 -28.70 0.42
CA CYS A 180 -8.28 -27.29 0.83
C CYS A 180 -8.50 -26.39 -0.41
N ARG A 181 -9.67 -25.76 -0.53
CA ARG A 181 -9.97 -24.81 -1.61
C ARG A 181 -10.44 -23.48 -1.05
N VAL A 182 -9.98 -22.38 -1.64
CA VAL A 182 -10.47 -21.04 -1.28
C VAL A 182 -11.72 -20.75 -2.10
N GLU A 183 -12.80 -20.34 -1.43
CA GLU A 183 -14.14 -20.26 -2.04
C GLU A 183 -14.60 -18.82 -2.22
N GLN A 184 -14.30 -17.91 -1.27
CA GLN A 184 -14.77 -16.53 -1.35
C GLN A 184 -13.67 -15.47 -1.30
N ARG A 185 -13.88 -14.41 -2.10
CA ARG A 185 -13.05 -13.22 -2.20
C ARG A 185 -13.93 -12.02 -1.92
N TRP A 186 -13.72 -11.36 -0.78
CA TRP A 186 -14.38 -10.08 -0.51
C TRP A 186 -13.33 -9.10 -0.02
N GLY A 187 -13.16 -8.02 -0.78
CA GLY A 187 -12.42 -6.84 -0.34
C GLY A 187 -13.42 -5.84 0.21
N VAL A 188 -13.15 -5.29 1.39
CA VAL A 188 -13.92 -4.15 1.91
C VAL A 188 -12.94 -2.99 1.99
N TYR A 189 -13.28 -1.94 1.28
CA TYR A 189 -12.50 -0.70 1.26
C TYR A 189 -13.17 0.25 2.25
N ILE A 190 -12.45 0.67 3.29
CA ILE A 190 -12.93 1.66 4.26
C ILE A 190 -11.97 2.84 4.19
N GLN A 191 -12.21 3.72 3.23
CA GLN A 191 -11.53 5.01 3.20
C GLN A 191 -12.19 5.92 4.23
N ASP A 192 -11.61 5.98 5.43
CA ASP A 192 -11.99 6.99 6.44
C ASP A 192 -11.29 8.33 6.17
N GLU A 193 -10.23 8.35 5.35
CA GLU A 193 -9.64 9.59 4.84
C GLU A 193 -10.33 10.05 3.55
N THR A 194 -10.99 11.20 3.64
CA THR A 194 -11.62 11.89 2.51
C THR A 194 -10.73 12.99 1.88
N GLU A 195 -9.59 13.27 2.49
CA GLU A 195 -8.62 14.30 2.08
C GLU A 195 -7.49 13.79 1.18
#